data_AF-A0A8J3GNC4-F1
#
_entry.id   AF-A0A8J3GNC4-F1
#
_cell.length_a   1.000
_cell.length_b   1.000
_cell.length_c   1.000
_cell.angle_alpha   90.00
_cell.angle_beta   90.00
_cell.angle_gamma   90.00
#
_symmetry.space_group_name_H-M   'P 1'
#
loop_
_entity.id
_entity.type
_entity.pdbx_description
1 polymer ?
#
loop_
_entity_poly.entity_id
_entity_poly.type
_entity_poly.pdbx_seq_one_letter_code
_entity_poly.pdbx_strand_id
1 'polypeptide(L)' 'MQERGLLVAAGPLPDEPGVGMTIVRADDGVDVVALATVDDGSVAGGFLTVEVRPWDVRFTG' A
#
# COMPACT_ATOMS: atom_id res chain seq x y z
N MET A 1 8.64 4.21 0.49
CA MET A 1 8.42 2.74 0.48
C MET A 1 9.58 1.97 -0.16
N GLN A 2 9.96 2.28 -1.41
CA GLN A 2 11.04 1.58 -2.13
C GLN A 2 12.42 1.76 -1.47
N GLU A 3 12.81 3.00 -1.17
CA GLU A 3 14.11 3.32 -0.54
C GLU A 3 14.27 2.72 0.87
N ARG A 4 13.15 2.41 1.52
CA ARG A 4 13.09 1.78 2.86
C ARG A 4 13.10 0.25 2.78
N GLY A 5 13.16 -0.35 1.59
CA GLY A 5 13.13 -1.80 1.39
C GLY A 5 11.77 -2.46 1.69
N LEU A 6 10.71 -1.67 1.88
CA LEU A 6 9.38 -2.18 2.25
C LEU A 6 8.53 -2.59 1.03
N LEU A 7 8.82 -2.04 -0.15
CA LEU A 7 8.01 -2.28 -1.35
C LEU A 7 8.17 -3.72 -1.84
N VAL A 8 7.06 -4.46 -1.92
CA VAL A 8 7.01 -5.80 -2.53
C VAL A 8 6.55 -5.68 -3.98
N ALA A 9 5.45 -4.95 -4.23
CA ALA A 9 4.92 -4.71 -5.57
C ALA A 9 4.07 -3.43 -5.59
N ALA A 10 3.94 -2.79 -6.75
CA ALA A 10 2.98 -1.71 -6.98
C ALA A 10 2.57 -1.68 -8.45
N GLY A 11 1.32 -1.33 -8.73
CA GLY A 11 0.84 -1.17 -10.10
C GLY A 11 -0.66 -0.93 -10.22
N PRO A 12 -1.13 -0.62 -11.44
CA PRO A 12 -2.56 -0.47 -11.72
C PRO A 12 -3.29 -1.83 -11.59
N LEU A 13 -4.56 -1.78 -11.21
CA LEU A 13 -5.47 -2.92 -11.33
C LEU A 13 -6.15 -2.86 -12.71
N PRO A 14 -6.00 -3.87 -13.57
CA PRO A 14 -6.46 -3.79 -14.96
C PRO A 14 -7.99 -3.76 -15.09
N ASP A 15 -8.70 -4.27 -14.08
CA ASP A 15 -10.15 -4.43 -14.12
C ASP A 15 -10.91 -3.14 -13.76
N GLU A 16 -10.24 -2.16 -13.14
CA GLU A 16 -10.86 -0.89 -12.74
C GLU A 16 -9.97 0.32 -13.08
N PRO A 17 -10.37 1.16 -14.06
CA PRO A 17 -9.61 2.34 -14.44
C PRO A 17 -9.39 3.30 -13.27
N GLY A 18 -8.15 3.78 -13.12
CA GLY A 18 -7.79 4.73 -12.06
C GLY A 18 -7.53 4.09 -10.70
N VAL A 19 -7.62 2.77 -10.59
CA VAL A 19 -7.30 2.04 -9.35
C VAL A 19 -5.95 1.33 -9.49
N GLY A 20 -5.23 1.27 -8.37
CA GLY A 20 -3.99 0.54 -8.26
C GLY A 20 -3.88 -0.17 -6.92
N MET A 21 -2.87 -1.02 -6.81
CA MET A 21 -2.55 -1.72 -5.58
C MET A 21 -1.06 -1.59 -5.30
N THR A 22 -0.74 -1.32 -4.04
CA THR A 22 0.62 -1.37 -3.51
C THR A 22 0.66 -2.43 -2.43
N ILE A 23 1.62 -3.34 -2.52
CA ILE A 23 1.91 -4.37 -1.52
C ILE A 23 3.23 -3.98 -0.87
N VAL A 24 3.21 -3.84 0.45
CA VAL A 24 4.40 -3.58 1.26
C VAL A 24 4.58 -4.68 2.30
N ARG A 25 5.82 -4.92 2.68
CA ARG A 25 6.14 -5.68 3.88
C ARG A 25 5.79 -4.83 5.10
N ALA A 26 4.93 -5.35 5.97
CA ALA A 26 4.73 -4.79 7.29
C ALA A 26 5.91 -5.20 8.18
N ASP A 27 6.56 -4.21 8.79
CA ASP A 27 7.64 -4.38 9.76
C ASP A 27 7.17 -3.73 11.07
N ASP A 28 7.55 -4.29 12.22
CA ASP A 28 7.04 -3.90 13.55
C ASP A 28 7.36 -2.43 13.89
N GLY A 29 8.37 -1.85 13.26
CA GLY A 29 8.77 -0.45 13.45
C GLY A 29 8.06 0.56 12.55
N VAL A 30 7.11 0.12 11.70
CA VAL A 30 6.52 0.98 10.66
C VAL A 30 5.00 0.96 10.70
N ASP A 31 4.41 2.12 11.01
CA ASP A 31 2.97 2.32 10.86
C ASP A 31 2.62 2.52 9.37
N VAL A 32 2.34 1.41 8.69
CA VAL A 32 1.96 1.40 7.27
C VAL A 32 0.63 2.12 7.04
N VAL A 33 -0.29 2.10 8.02
CA VAL A 33 -1.58 2.76 7.91
C VAL A 33 -1.38 4.27 7.90
N ALA A 34 -0.62 4.82 8.84
CA ALA A 34 -0.30 6.25 8.87
C ALA A 34 0.45 6.68 7.59
N LEU A 35 1.41 5.89 7.12
CA LEU A 35 2.13 6.19 5.87
C LEU A 35 1.21 6.29 4.65
N ALA A 36 0.20 5.42 4.56
CA ALA A 36 -0.72 5.40 3.43
C ALA A 36 -1.83 6.45 3.54
N THR A 37 -2.26 6.81 4.75
CA THR A 37 -3.45 7.64 4.97
C THR A 37 -3.16 9.09 5.36
N VAL A 38 -2.05 9.34 6.05
CA VAL A 38 -1.67 10.66 6.58
C VAL A 38 -0.48 11.22 5.83
N ASP A 39 0.55 10.41 5.60
CA ASP A 39 1.81 10.89 5.03
C ASP A 39 1.81 10.92 3.50
N ASP A 40 0.92 10.18 2.84
CA ASP A 40 0.76 10.24 1.39
C ASP A 40 0.04 11.53 0.99
N GLY A 41 0.75 12.42 0.30
CA GLY A 41 0.22 13.72 -0.10
C GLY A 41 -0.98 13.65 -1.08
N SER A 42 -1.11 12.57 -1.85
CA SER A 42 -2.25 12.40 -2.75
C SER A 42 -3.51 11.99 -2.00
N VAL A 43 -3.36 11.15 -0.97
CA VAL A 43 -4.46 10.76 -0.09
C VAL A 43 -4.83 11.91 0.86
N ALA A 44 -3.86 12.50 1.55
CA ALA A 44 -4.08 13.63 2.46
C ALA A 44 -4.65 14.86 1.72
N GLY A 45 -4.28 15.05 0.45
CA GLY A 45 -4.81 16.10 -0.42
C GLY A 45 -6.20 15.79 -1.01
N GLY A 46 -6.76 14.59 -0.77
CA GLY A 46 -8.08 14.19 -1.26
C GLY A 46 -8.14 13.81 -2.74
N PHE A 47 -6.99 13.59 -3.39
CA PHE A 47 -6.92 13.16 -4.79
C PHE A 47 -7.16 11.66 -4.96
N LEU A 48 -6.76 10.87 -3.95
CA LEU A 48 -6.93 9.42 -3.93
C LEU A 48 -7.64 8.99 -2.65
N THR A 49 -8.46 7.96 -2.75
CA THR A 49 -8.92 7.18 -1.60
C THR A 49 -8.02 5.95 -1.44
N VAL A 50 -7.86 5.48 -0.20
CA VAL A 50 -7.05 4.29 0.08
C VAL A 50 -7.75 3.39 1.08
N GLU A 51 -7.72 2.10 0.82
CA GLU A 51 -8.07 1.06 1.77
C GLU A 51 -6.82 0.27 2.14
N VAL A 52 -6.58 0.10 3.44
CA VAL A 52 -5.43 -0.65 3.94
C VAL A 52 -5.94 -1.88 4.67
N ARG A 53 -5.44 -3.06 4.29
CA ARG A 53 -5.81 -4.34 4.91
C ARG A 53 -4.56 -5.17 5.19
N PRO A 54 -4.42 -5.76 6.40
CA PRO A 54 -3.35 -6.68 6.68
C PRO A 54 -3.50 -7.93 5.80
N TRP A 55 -2.39 -8.42 5.27
CA TRP A 55 -2.37 -9.65 4.48
C TRP A 55 -1.36 -10.64 5.06
N ASP A 56 -1.87 -11.77 5.56
CA ASP A 56 -1.04 -12.91 5.94
C ASP A 56 -0.77 -13.77 4.70
N VAL A 57 0.45 -13.63 4.16
CA VAL A 57 0.87 -14.35 2.96
C VAL A 57 1.15 -15.81 3.31
N ARG A 58 0.22 -16.68 2.96
CA ARG A 58 0.38 -18.13 3.09
C ARG A 58 0.40 -18.78 1.71
N PHE A 59 1.45 -19.53 1.44
CA PHE A 59 1.49 -20.42 0.28
C PHE A 59 0.91 -21.77 0.70
N THR A 60 -0.05 -22.27 -0.08
CA THR A 60 -0.50 -23.66 0.02
C THR A 60 0.10 -24.41 -1.16
N GLY A 61 0.69 -25.57 -0.87
CA GLY A 61 1.27 -26.48 -1.86
C GLY A 61 0.32 -27.62 -2.20
#